data_AF-H3DHK6-F1
#
_entry.id   AF-H3DHK6-F1
#
_cell.length_a   1.000
_cell.length_b   1.000
_cell.length_c   1.000
_cell.angle_alpha   90.00
_cell.angle_beta   90.00
_cell.angle_gamma   90.00
#
_symmetry.space_group_name_H-M   'P 1'
#
loop_
_entity.id
_entity.type
_entity.pdbx_description
1 polymer ?
#
loop_
_entity_poly.entity_id
_entity_poly.type
_entity_poly.pdbx_seq_one_letter_code
_entity_poly.pdbx_strand_id
1 'polypeptide(L)'
;MTSTGMQIFGFVLALLGIMGAMVATVLPNWKVSADVGSNIITAISQMQGLWMDCTWYSTGMFSCTLKYSVLSLPAYLQTARTTMVLCCVLAAMGLCLASLGLKCTKWGGGRRSKQHAAIASGSCFVAAGFLCLVPASWFTNEVITNFLDSSVPESNKFEPGGAVYVAFVSAGFLLMGGCIFCMSCSASTSTAPSPR
;
A
#
# COMPACT_ATOMS: atom_id res chain seq x y z
N MET A 1 2.63 9.23 29.34
CA MET A 1 2.74 7.81 28.95
C MET A 1 1.66 7.51 27.92
N THR A 2 1.98 6.95 26.75
CA THR A 2 0.94 6.43 25.84
C THR A 2 0.18 5.30 26.52
N SER A 3 -1.14 5.44 26.55
CA SER A 3 -2.06 4.41 27.06
C SER A 3 -1.91 3.12 26.27
N THR A 4 -2.06 1.98 26.94
CA THR A 4 -2.11 0.65 26.30
C THR A 4 -3.15 0.62 25.17
N GLY A 5 -4.28 1.33 25.34
CA GLY A 5 -5.31 1.45 24.30
C GLY A 5 -4.80 2.09 23.01
N MET A 6 -3.90 3.08 23.10
CA MET A 6 -3.33 3.75 21.93
C MET A 6 -2.35 2.85 21.17
N GLN A 7 -1.56 2.03 21.88
CA GLN A 7 -0.71 1.02 21.24
C GLN A 7 -1.51 -0.07 20.54
N ILE A 8 -2.61 -0.54 21.16
CA ILE A 8 -3.51 -1.52 20.54
C ILE A 8 -4.17 -0.94 19.30
N PHE A 9 -4.66 0.31 19.38
CA PHE A 9 -5.24 1.00 18.25
C PHE A 9 -4.23 1.13 17.09
N GLY A 10 -3.00 1.58 17.38
CA GLY A 10 -1.94 1.64 16.38
C GLY A 10 -1.61 0.28 15.75
N PHE A 11 -1.65 -0.80 16.53
CA PHE A 11 -1.45 -2.17 16.03
C PHE A 11 -2.58 -2.62 15.09
N VAL A 12 -3.84 -2.33 15.44
CA VAL A 12 -5.00 -2.63 14.58
C VAL A 12 -4.94 -1.84 13.27
N LEU A 13 -4.57 -0.56 13.32
CA LEU A 13 -4.38 0.25 12.12
C LEU A 13 -3.27 -0.34 11.23
N ALA A 14 -2.14 -0.73 11.81
CA ALA A 14 -1.06 -1.35 11.05
C ALA A 14 -1.50 -2.67 10.39
N LEU A 15 -2.28 -3.51 11.09
CA LEU A 15 -2.85 -4.74 10.52
C LEU A 15 -3.78 -4.45 9.33
N LEU A 16 -4.71 -3.50 9.47
CA LEU A 16 -5.60 -3.09 8.38
C LEU A 16 -4.82 -2.50 7.20
N GLY A 17 -3.78 -1.72 7.49
CA GLY A 17 -2.86 -1.18 6.48
C GLY A 17 -2.16 -2.29 5.69
N ILE A 18 -1.58 -3.29 6.35
CA ILE A 18 -0.92 -4.43 5.69
C ILE A 18 -1.89 -5.20 4.82
N MET A 19 -3.08 -5.53 5.35
CA MET A 19 -4.10 -6.26 4.59
C MET A 19 -4.52 -5.49 3.35
N GLY A 20 -4.74 -4.18 3.48
CA GLY A 20 -5.05 -3.31 2.34
C GLY A 20 -3.93 -3.26 1.31
N ALA A 21 -2.66 -3.18 1.74
CA ALA A 21 -1.51 -3.17 0.83
C ALA A 21 -1.37 -4.49 0.06
N MET A 22 -1.59 -5.63 0.72
CA MET A 22 -1.59 -6.94 0.06
C MET A 22 -2.73 -7.05 -0.96
N VAL A 23 -3.94 -6.65 -0.56
CA VAL A 23 -5.11 -6.64 -1.45
C VAL A 23 -4.83 -5.76 -2.67
N ALA A 24 -4.38 -4.52 -2.48
CA ALA A 24 -4.03 -3.62 -3.57
C ALA A 24 -2.93 -4.21 -4.47
N THR A 25 -1.95 -4.93 -3.92
CA THR A 25 -0.88 -5.55 -4.71
C THR A 25 -1.40 -6.67 -5.61
N VAL A 26 -2.35 -7.49 -5.14
CA VAL A 26 -2.85 -8.67 -5.88
C VAL A 26 -3.98 -8.31 -6.85
N LEU A 27 -4.78 -7.29 -6.52
CA LEU A 27 -5.97 -6.93 -7.29
C LEU A 27 -5.62 -6.47 -8.72
N PRO A 28 -6.36 -6.93 -9.75
CA PRO A 28 -6.12 -6.56 -11.14
C PRO A 28 -6.77 -5.22 -11.57
N ASN A 29 -7.34 -4.45 -10.64
CA ASN A 29 -8.10 -3.22 -10.93
C ASN A 29 -7.32 -1.95 -10.54
N TRP A 30 -6.09 -1.82 -11.04
CA TRP A 30 -5.30 -0.59 -10.86
C TRP A 30 -5.71 0.51 -11.82
N LYS A 31 -6.01 0.13 -13.06
CA LYS A 31 -6.60 0.98 -14.08
C LYS A 31 -7.72 0.23 -14.78
N VAL A 32 -8.77 0.94 -15.12
CA VAL A 32 -9.98 0.39 -15.70
C VAL A 32 -10.30 1.17 -16.95
N SER A 33 -10.48 0.52 -18.09
CA SER A 33 -11.06 1.17 -19.27
C SER A 33 -12.36 0.46 -19.62
N ALA A 34 -13.39 1.26 -19.85
CA ALA A 34 -14.63 0.80 -20.45
C ALA A 34 -14.62 1.25 -21.91
N ASP A 35 -14.25 0.35 -22.82
CA ASP A 35 -14.38 0.59 -24.25
C ASP A 35 -15.87 0.63 -24.62
N VAL A 36 -16.43 1.85 -24.72
CA VAL A 36 -17.77 2.14 -25.25
C VAL A 36 -17.71 2.81 -26.63
N GLY A 37 -16.58 2.69 -27.33
CA GLY A 37 -16.36 3.28 -28.65
C GLY A 37 -17.17 2.61 -29.76
N SER A 38 -17.82 3.41 -30.61
CA SER A 38 -18.72 3.07 -31.72
C SER A 38 -18.12 2.23 -32.87
N ASN A 39 -16.88 1.74 -32.75
CA ASN A 39 -16.17 1.02 -33.81
C ASN A 39 -15.58 -0.34 -33.38
N ILE A 40 -15.95 -0.87 -32.21
CA ILE A 40 -15.53 -2.22 -31.79
C ILE A 40 -16.77 -3.09 -31.63
N ILE A 41 -16.82 -4.16 -32.42
CA ILE A 41 -17.93 -5.13 -32.58
C ILE A 41 -18.32 -5.84 -31.25
N THR A 42 -17.64 -5.56 -30.14
CA THR A 42 -17.93 -6.07 -28.79
C THR A 42 -17.61 -5.03 -27.73
N ALA A 43 -18.56 -4.70 -26.85
CA ALA A 43 -18.24 -3.95 -25.62
C ALA A 43 -17.32 -4.80 -24.72
N ILE A 44 -16.15 -4.27 -24.38
CA ILE A 44 -15.15 -4.95 -23.55
C ILE A 44 -14.77 -4.01 -22.41
N SER A 45 -14.76 -4.52 -21.18
CA SER A 45 -14.20 -3.79 -20.04
C SER A 45 -12.82 -4.35 -19.72
N GLN A 46 -11.78 -3.53 -19.83
CA GLN A 46 -10.40 -3.93 -19.58
C GLN A 46 -9.95 -3.45 -18.20
N MET A 47 -9.52 -4.38 -17.37
CA MET A 47 -8.98 -4.14 -16.03
C MET A 47 -7.49 -4.47 -16.09
N GLN A 48 -6.62 -3.49 -15.93
CA GLN A 48 -5.19 -3.75 -15.92
C GLN A 48 -4.64 -3.63 -14.51
N GLY A 49 -3.99 -4.71 -14.08
CA GLY A 49 -3.41 -4.86 -12.76
C GLY A 49 -1.90 -4.72 -12.77
N LEU A 50 -1.34 -4.81 -11.56
CA LEU A 50 0.09 -4.88 -11.39
C LEU A 50 0.64 -6.20 -11.97
N TRP A 51 0.04 -7.35 -11.66
CA TRP A 51 0.55 -8.68 -12.03
C TRP A 51 -0.18 -9.34 -13.21
N MET A 52 -1.47 -9.08 -13.34
CA MET A 52 -2.33 -9.66 -14.36
C MET A 52 -3.23 -8.58 -14.94
N ASP A 53 -3.57 -8.72 -16.21
CA ASP A 53 -4.62 -7.95 -16.86
C ASP A 53 -5.82 -8.87 -17.08
N CYS A 54 -7.02 -8.35 -16.86
CA CYS A 54 -8.26 -9.07 -17.04
C CYS A 54 -9.17 -8.31 -17.99
N THR A 55 -9.83 -9.04 -18.88
CA THR A 55 -10.82 -8.50 -19.82
C THR A 55 -12.17 -9.16 -19.58
N TRP A 56 -13.20 -8.34 -19.48
CA TRP A 56 -14.59 -8.77 -19.38
C TRP A 56 -15.28 -8.55 -20.72
N TYR A 57 -15.69 -9.63 -21.38
CA TYR A 57 -16.42 -9.58 -22.64
C TYR A 57 -17.93 -9.56 -22.40
N SER A 58 -18.68 -8.77 -23.19
CA SER A 58 -20.15 -8.75 -23.11
C SER A 58 -20.83 -10.10 -23.40
N THR A 59 -20.09 -11.07 -23.97
CA THR A 59 -20.54 -12.46 -24.16
C THR A 59 -20.56 -13.28 -22.87
N GLY A 60 -20.20 -12.69 -21.72
CA GLY A 60 -20.13 -13.35 -20.41
C GLY A 60 -18.81 -14.08 -20.16
N MET A 61 -17.84 -13.93 -21.06
CA MET A 61 -16.51 -14.54 -20.93
C MET A 61 -15.57 -13.62 -20.14
N PHE A 62 -14.89 -14.17 -19.13
CA PHE A 62 -13.89 -13.47 -18.33
C PHE A 62 -12.52 -14.13 -18.56
N SER A 63 -11.55 -13.34 -19.05
CA SER A 63 -10.21 -13.83 -19.35
C SER A 63 -9.18 -13.00 -18.60
N CYS A 64 -8.28 -13.65 -17.86
CA CYS A 64 -7.16 -12.99 -17.20
C CYS A 64 -5.84 -13.52 -17.73
N THR A 65 -4.98 -12.62 -18.18
CA THR A 65 -3.63 -12.91 -18.69
C THR A 65 -2.57 -12.38 -17.74
N LEU A 66 -1.69 -13.26 -17.27
CA LEU A 66 -0.55 -12.91 -16.44
C LEU A 66 0.56 -12.24 -17.26
N LYS A 67 1.18 -11.20 -16.69
CA LYS A 67 2.30 -10.47 -17.30
C LYS A 67 3.63 -11.14 -16.95
N TYR A 68 4.01 -12.16 -17.73
CA TYR A 68 5.22 -12.96 -17.49
C TYR A 68 6.54 -12.23 -17.85
N SER A 69 6.52 -11.39 -18.89
CA SER A 69 7.74 -10.74 -19.40
C SER A 69 8.02 -9.41 -18.69
N VAL A 70 9.00 -9.42 -17.79
CA VAL A 70 9.51 -8.20 -17.14
C VAL A 70 10.17 -7.22 -18.11
N LEU A 71 10.77 -7.72 -19.21
CA LEU A 71 11.51 -6.92 -20.18
C LEU A 71 10.61 -6.15 -21.17
N SER A 72 9.34 -6.56 -21.30
CA SER A 72 8.37 -5.91 -22.19
C SER A 72 7.44 -4.95 -21.44
N LEU A 73 7.64 -4.77 -20.13
CA LEU A 73 6.74 -4.01 -19.28
C LEU A 73 7.26 -2.57 -19.11
N PRO A 74 6.41 -1.54 -19.19
CA PRO A 74 6.85 -0.17 -19.04
C PRO A 74 7.43 0.09 -17.65
N ALA A 75 8.44 0.96 -17.58
CA ALA A 75 9.23 1.18 -16.37
C ALA A 75 8.37 1.55 -15.14
N TYR A 76 7.29 2.32 -15.30
CA TYR A 76 6.38 2.70 -14.21
C TYR A 76 5.67 1.50 -13.56
N LEU A 77 5.38 0.45 -14.33
CA LEU A 77 4.74 -0.77 -13.82
C LEU A 77 5.74 -1.61 -13.03
N GLN A 78 6.99 -1.65 -13.49
CA GLN A 78 8.06 -2.37 -12.78
C GLN A 78 8.41 -1.71 -11.46
N THR A 79 8.54 -0.37 -11.42
CA THR A 79 8.79 0.38 -10.18
C THR A 79 7.62 0.23 -9.20
N ALA A 80 6.38 0.19 -9.69
CA ALA A 80 5.24 -0.02 -8.81
C ALA A 80 5.19 -1.43 -8.22
N ARG A 81 5.53 -2.47 -8.99
CA ARG A 81 5.66 -3.84 -8.45
C ARG A 81 6.71 -3.91 -7.35
N THR A 82 7.89 -3.36 -7.59
CA THR A 82 8.99 -3.44 -6.63
C THR A 82 8.69 -2.65 -5.36
N THR A 83 8.13 -1.45 -5.48
CA THR A 83 7.75 -0.62 -4.33
C THR A 83 6.62 -1.24 -3.51
N MET A 84 5.59 -1.81 -4.15
CA MET A 84 4.50 -2.52 -3.46
C MET A 84 4.98 -3.79 -2.72
N VAL A 85 5.83 -4.59 -3.37
CA VAL A 85 6.43 -5.78 -2.73
C VAL A 85 7.31 -5.37 -1.55
N LEU A 86 8.15 -4.35 -1.71
CA LEU A 86 9.00 -3.85 -0.65
C LEU A 86 8.18 -3.26 0.52
N CYS A 87 7.08 -2.57 0.22
CA CYS A 87 6.12 -2.11 1.22
C CYS A 87 5.56 -3.28 2.03
N CYS A 88 5.10 -4.34 1.38
CA CYS A 88 4.56 -5.52 2.08
C CYS A 88 5.60 -6.19 2.98
N VAL A 89 6.85 -6.33 2.51
CA VAL A 89 7.95 -6.91 3.29
C VAL A 89 8.27 -6.04 4.51
N LEU A 90 8.41 -4.73 4.33
CA LEU A 90 8.70 -3.79 5.43
C LEU A 90 7.55 -3.74 6.44
N ALA A 91 6.30 -3.76 5.98
CA ALA A 91 5.15 -3.76 6.87
C ALA A 91 5.02 -5.08 7.65
N ALA A 92 5.33 -6.22 7.04
CA ALA A 92 5.41 -7.51 7.73
C ALA A 92 6.51 -7.53 8.80
N MET A 93 7.71 -7.03 8.49
CA MET A 93 8.78 -6.87 9.47
C MET A 93 8.37 -5.92 10.61
N GLY A 94 7.74 -4.80 10.27
CA GLY A 94 7.18 -3.86 11.23
C GLY A 94 6.16 -4.51 12.17
N LEU A 95 5.30 -5.40 11.65
CA LEU A 95 4.31 -6.13 12.45
C LEU A 95 4.94 -7.12 13.42
N CYS A 96 5.96 -7.86 12.97
CA CYS A 96 6.74 -8.74 13.83
C CYS A 96 7.37 -7.94 14.98
N LEU A 97 8.01 -6.81 14.68
CA LEU A 97 8.61 -5.94 15.70
C LEU A 97 7.57 -5.30 16.62
N ALA A 98 6.40 -4.91 16.09
CA ALA A 98 5.32 -4.34 16.87
C ALA A 98 4.78 -5.35 17.90
N SER A 99 4.63 -6.62 17.51
CA SER A 99 4.20 -7.70 18.40
C SER A 99 5.14 -7.91 19.60
N LEU A 100 6.45 -7.75 19.39
CA LEU A 100 7.48 -7.79 20.43
C LEU A 100 7.54 -6.51 21.28
N GLY A 101 7.18 -5.36 20.71
CA GLY A 101 7.20 -4.05 21.38
C GLY A 101 5.97 -3.74 22.25
N LEU A 102 4.90 -4.52 22.13
CA LEU A 102 3.66 -4.35 22.90
C LEU A 102 3.87 -4.65 24.40
N LYS A 103 3.31 -3.79 25.26
CA LYS A 103 3.35 -3.97 26.73
C LYS A 103 2.64 -5.25 27.19
N CYS A 104 1.61 -5.67 26.45
CA CYS A 104 0.79 -6.85 26.77
C CYS A 104 1.49 -8.19 26.45
N THR A 105 2.52 -8.18 25.61
CA THR A 105 3.23 -9.41 25.21
C THR A 105 4.27 -9.77 26.28
N LYS A 106 4.24 -10.99 26.84
CA LYS A 106 5.26 -11.45 27.80
C LYS A 106 6.63 -11.69 27.14
N TRP A 107 6.67 -11.94 25.83
CA TRP A 107 7.90 -12.01 25.04
C TRP A 107 8.44 -10.60 24.75
N GLY A 108 9.78 -10.42 24.69
CA GLY A 108 10.40 -9.13 24.36
C GLY A 108 11.36 -8.53 25.39
N GLY A 109 11.79 -9.30 26.40
CA GLY A 109 12.87 -8.90 27.31
C GLY A 109 12.56 -7.65 28.15
N GLY A 110 13.62 -6.91 28.48
CA GLY A 110 13.54 -5.73 29.35
C GLY A 110 12.82 -4.53 28.72
N ARG A 111 12.41 -3.57 29.57
CA ARG A 111 11.64 -2.37 29.17
C ARG A 111 12.29 -1.55 28.06
N ARG A 112 13.63 -1.47 28.04
CA ARG A 112 14.41 -0.78 26.99
C ARG A 112 14.35 -1.51 25.65
N SER A 113 14.47 -2.85 25.64
CA SER A 113 14.41 -3.65 24.40
C SER A 113 13.04 -3.53 23.73
N LYS A 114 11.95 -3.60 24.50
CA LYS A 114 10.59 -3.37 24.00
C LYS A 114 10.40 -1.97 23.42
N GLN A 115 11.01 -0.96 24.03
CA GLN A 115 10.97 0.41 23.52
C GLN A 115 11.70 0.53 22.17
N HIS A 116 12.91 -0.04 22.05
CA HIS A 116 13.63 -0.05 20.77
C HIS A 116 12.86 -0.82 19.69
N ALA A 117 12.25 -1.96 20.03
CA ALA A 117 11.41 -2.73 19.10
C ALA A 117 10.19 -1.92 18.62
N ALA A 118 9.53 -1.17 19.52
CA ALA A 118 8.40 -0.32 19.17
C ALA A 118 8.79 0.86 18.26
N ILE A 119 9.97 1.45 18.46
CA ILE A 119 10.50 2.52 17.60
C ILE A 119 10.84 1.95 16.23
N ALA A 120 11.54 0.80 16.19
CA ALA A 120 11.89 0.12 14.97
C ALA A 120 10.63 -0.24 14.17
N SER A 121 9.60 -0.81 14.81
CA SER A 121 8.32 -1.10 14.15
C SER A 121 7.66 0.16 13.58
N GLY A 122 7.65 1.26 14.35
CA GLY A 122 7.08 2.53 13.89
C GLY A 122 7.80 3.05 12.65
N SER A 123 9.13 3.02 12.63
CA SER A 123 9.92 3.43 11.47
C SER A 123 9.66 2.56 10.23
N CYS A 124 9.53 1.24 10.40
CA CYS A 124 9.19 0.32 9.31
C CYS A 124 7.80 0.61 8.74
N PHE A 125 6.80 0.87 9.58
CA PHE A 125 5.45 1.21 9.11
C PHE A 125 5.38 2.55 8.38
N VAL A 126 6.12 3.56 8.88
CA VAL A 126 6.20 4.86 8.20
C VAL A 126 6.86 4.71 6.82
N ALA A 127 7.99 4.00 6.75
CA ALA A 127 8.67 3.72 5.48
C ALA A 127 7.79 2.93 4.51
N ALA A 128 7.08 1.90 4.99
CA ALA A 128 6.13 1.12 4.19
C ALA A 128 4.98 2.00 3.68
N GLY A 129 4.41 2.88 4.52
CA GLY A 129 3.38 3.83 4.11
C GLY A 129 3.82 4.73 2.95
N PHE A 130 5.03 5.29 3.02
CA PHE A 130 5.57 6.08 1.90
C PHE A 130 5.78 5.25 0.63
N LEU A 131 6.32 4.03 0.77
CA LEU A 131 6.51 3.11 -0.37
C LEU A 131 5.19 2.67 -1.02
N CYS A 132 4.08 2.69 -0.28
CA CYS A 132 2.73 2.46 -0.81
C CYS A 132 2.16 3.70 -1.53
N LEU A 133 2.44 4.92 -1.02
CA LEU A 133 1.98 6.18 -1.63
C LEU A 133 2.66 6.51 -2.96
N VAL A 134 3.96 6.24 -3.08
CA VAL A 134 4.73 6.54 -4.31
C VAL A 134 4.09 5.91 -5.57
N PRO A 135 3.84 4.59 -5.64
CA PRO A 135 3.21 3.99 -6.80
C PRO A 135 1.74 4.41 -6.97
N ALA A 136 0.98 4.59 -5.88
CA ALA A 136 -0.41 5.05 -5.96
C ALA A 136 -0.51 6.44 -6.61
N SER A 137 0.31 7.39 -6.13
CA SER A 137 0.37 8.75 -6.68
C SER A 137 0.90 8.80 -8.12
N TRP A 138 1.91 7.99 -8.44
CA TRP A 138 2.43 7.91 -9.81
C TRP A 138 1.36 7.38 -10.78
N PHE A 139 0.67 6.29 -10.41
CA PHE A 139 -0.41 5.73 -11.22
C PHE A 139 -1.56 6.72 -11.43
N THR A 140 -1.98 7.43 -10.38
CA THR A 140 -3.00 8.47 -10.51
C THR A 140 -2.57 9.58 -11.46
N ASN A 141 -1.31 10.02 -11.39
CA ASN A 141 -0.79 11.07 -12.28
C ASN A 141 -0.73 10.60 -13.75
N GLU A 142 -0.22 9.39 -14.01
CA GLU A 142 -0.24 8.78 -15.34
C GLU A 142 -1.66 8.67 -15.90
N VAL A 143 -2.60 8.21 -15.08
CA VAL A 143 -4.00 8.10 -15.51
C VAL A 143 -4.58 9.47 -15.88
N ILE A 144 -4.41 10.48 -15.02
CA ILE A 144 -4.94 11.84 -15.26
C ILE A 144 -4.30 12.48 -16.49
N THR A 145 -2.98 12.34 -16.66
CA THR A 145 -2.27 12.91 -17.81
C THR A 145 -2.70 12.26 -19.12
N ASN A 146 -2.87 10.93 -19.14
CA ASN A 146 -3.39 10.23 -20.32
C ASN A 146 -4.84 10.61 -20.65
N PHE A 147 -5.68 10.92 -19.65
CA PHE A 147 -7.04 11.40 -19.90
C PHE A 147 -7.12 12.79 -20.53
N LEU A 148 -6.23 13.68 -20.08
CA LEU A 148 -6.19 15.08 -20.52
C LEU A 148 -5.48 15.26 -21.87
N ASP A 149 -4.69 14.28 -22.28
CA ASP A 149 -4.02 14.31 -23.57
C ASP A 149 -5.01 14.09 -24.72
N SER A 150 -5.16 15.12 -25.54
CA SER A 150 -6.08 15.12 -26.70
C SER A 150 -5.56 14.27 -27.87
N SER A 151 -4.31 13.82 -27.83
CA SER A 151 -3.72 12.93 -28.83
C SER A 151 -4.08 11.45 -28.62
N VAL A 152 -4.63 11.10 -27.45
CA VAL A 152 -5.02 9.73 -27.10
C VAL A 152 -6.46 9.46 -27.57
N PRO A 153 -6.70 8.42 -28.38
CA PRO A 153 -8.05 8.02 -28.78
C PRO A 153 -8.93 7.74 -27.56
N GLU A 154 -10.23 8.05 -27.63
CA GLU A 154 -11.21 7.77 -26.57
C GLU A 154 -11.18 6.30 -26.09
N SER A 155 -10.89 5.36 -27.00
CA SER A 155 -10.75 3.93 -26.73
C SER A 155 -9.55 3.57 -25.82
N ASN A 156 -8.57 4.47 -25.66
CA ASN A 156 -7.38 4.25 -24.83
C ASN A 156 -7.41 5.06 -23.52
N LYS A 157 -8.57 5.62 -23.15
CA LYS A 157 -8.73 6.37 -21.90
C LYS A 157 -9.01 5.40 -20.73
N PHE A 158 -8.25 5.51 -19.64
CA PHE A 158 -8.25 4.57 -18.52
C PHE A 158 -8.57 5.26 -17.19
N GLU A 159 -9.68 4.93 -16.55
CA GLU A 159 -10.08 5.40 -15.22
C GLU A 159 -9.21 4.82 -14.10
N PRO A 160 -9.01 5.56 -13.00
CA PRO A 160 -8.31 5.03 -11.83
C PRO A 160 -9.15 3.91 -11.21
N GLY A 161 -8.56 2.73 -11.07
CA GLY A 161 -9.25 1.57 -10.56
C GLY A 161 -9.30 1.51 -9.03
N GLY A 162 -10.16 0.63 -8.50
CA GLY A 162 -10.38 0.44 -7.07
C GLY A 162 -9.12 0.17 -6.25
N ALA A 163 -8.12 -0.54 -6.81
CA ALA A 163 -6.89 -0.87 -6.09
C ALA A 163 -6.08 0.37 -5.69
N VAL A 164 -6.12 1.44 -6.50
CA VAL A 164 -5.39 2.69 -6.22
C VAL A 164 -5.95 3.35 -4.97
N TYR A 165 -7.28 3.39 -4.83
CA TYR A 165 -7.94 3.91 -3.63
C TYR A 165 -7.60 3.07 -2.38
N VAL A 166 -7.60 1.74 -2.52
CA VAL A 166 -7.21 0.84 -1.42
C VAL A 166 -5.75 1.08 -1.00
N ALA A 167 -4.84 1.32 -1.96
CA ALA A 167 -3.45 1.66 -1.67
C ALA A 167 -3.32 2.98 -0.88
N PHE A 168 -4.05 4.03 -1.26
CA PHE A 168 -4.06 5.29 -0.49
C PHE A 168 -4.57 5.11 0.94
N VAL A 169 -5.69 4.41 1.11
CA VAL A 169 -6.28 4.14 2.44
C VAL A 169 -5.32 3.29 3.29
N SER A 170 -4.75 2.24 2.69
CA SER A 170 -3.74 1.38 3.33
C SER A 170 -2.53 2.18 3.79
N ALA A 171 -1.99 3.06 2.95
CA ALA A 171 -0.86 3.89 3.30
C ALA A 171 -1.19 4.84 4.45
N GLY A 172 -2.39 5.44 4.47
CA GLY A 172 -2.86 6.25 5.58
C GLY A 172 -2.88 5.50 6.91
N PHE A 173 -3.39 4.26 6.91
CA PHE A 173 -3.39 3.41 8.10
C PHE A 173 -1.98 3.01 8.56
N LEU A 174 -1.07 2.68 7.62
CA LEU A 174 0.33 2.38 7.92
C LEU A 174 1.06 3.59 8.53
N LEU A 175 0.87 4.79 7.95
CA LEU A 175 1.47 6.03 8.47
C LEU A 175 0.93 6.39 9.85
N MET A 176 -0.40 6.33 10.05
CA MET A 176 -1.00 6.59 11.36
C MET A 176 -0.53 5.59 12.41
N GLY A 177 -0.54 4.29 12.09
CA GLY A 177 -0.02 3.24 12.97
C GLY A 177 1.44 3.47 13.31
N GLY A 178 2.28 3.74 12.30
CA GLY A 178 3.70 4.03 12.46
C GLY A 178 3.97 5.24 13.37
N CYS A 179 3.25 6.35 13.16
CA CYS A 179 3.34 7.54 14.01
C CYS A 179 2.98 7.24 15.46
N ILE A 180 1.93 6.46 15.72
CA ILE A 180 1.53 6.07 17.08
C ILE A 180 2.63 5.24 17.77
N PHE A 181 3.25 4.30 17.05
CA PHE A 181 4.37 3.51 17.56
C PHE A 181 5.61 4.37 17.83
N CYS A 182 5.94 5.32 16.93
CA CYS A 182 7.05 6.27 17.13
C CYS A 182 6.80 7.22 18.31
N MET A 183 5.61 7.80 18.43
CA MET A 183 5.25 8.74 19.50
C MET A 183 5.21 8.11 20.88
N SER A 184 5.03 6.79 20.97
CA SER A 184 5.10 6.07 22.24
C SER A 184 6.46 6.19 22.93
N CYS A 185 7.50 6.63 22.21
CA CYS A 185 8.82 6.92 22.74
C CYS A 185 9.00 8.35 23.28
N SER A 186 8.42 9.39 22.66
CA SER A 186 8.71 10.79 23.02
C SER A 186 8.37 11.10 24.49
N ALA A 187 7.29 10.48 25.00
CA ALA A 187 6.91 10.58 26.41
C ALA A 187 7.92 9.96 27.41
N SER A 188 8.93 9.24 26.94
CA SER A 188 9.96 8.58 27.77
C SER A 188 11.28 9.36 27.80
N THR A 189 11.55 10.18 26.78
CA THR A 189 12.79 10.98 26.71
C THR A 189 12.68 12.29 27.49
N SER A 190 11.47 12.81 27.71
CA SER A 190 11.23 14.03 28.52
C SER A 190 11.38 13.82 30.04
N THR A 191 11.74 12.61 30.50
CA THR A 191 11.94 12.28 31.92
C THR A 191 13.32 11.68 32.19
N ALA A 192 14.36 12.24 31.57
CA ALA A 192 15.73 12.06 32.08
C ALA A 192 16.01 13.18 33.10
N PRO A 193 16.13 12.90 34.41
CA PRO A 193 16.69 13.87 35.34
C PRO A 193 18.17 14.08 34.98
N SER A 194 18.62 15.32 35.07
CA SER A 194 20.02 15.71 34.89
C SER A 194 20.95 14.88 35.79
N PRO A 195 22.06 14.34 35.28
CA PRO A 195 23.09 13.78 36.16
C PRO A 195 23.73 14.94 36.96
N ARG A 196 23.71 14.81 38.29
CA ARG A 196 24.65 15.53 39.18
C ARG A 196 26.01 14.84 39.13
#